data_AF-A0A842WKR5-F1
#
_entry.id   AF-A0A842WKR5-F1
#
_cell.length_a   1.000
_cell.length_b   1.000
_cell.length_c   1.000
_cell.angle_alpha   90.00
_cell.angle_beta   90.00
_cell.angle_gamma   90.00
#
_symmetry.space_group_name_H-M   'P 1'
#
loop_
_entity.id
_entity.type
_entity.pdbx_description
1 polymer ?
#
loop_
_entity_poly.entity_id
_entity_poly.type
_entity_poly.pdbx_seq_one_letter_code
_entity_poly.pdbx_strand_id
1 'polypeptide(L)'
;MKKLLFLGLICAFAFMLFGCAAPMEDEAAGLPEEVEEHEECPPGEEAAPPIKEAEPEEGPETAEPEEGTSAEEKPLGIMFMIEYQDTVGLSNFVNEMEKREIPGLLMVTPEFVNANCEDIKELIRHDVEIVACNVDEPFWDVPYEEQKERIEQMTTEIENCTGEPVRIVSSRYFASDMNTVKAAEELGIPYVTARGTTTTKATVYQPEGYNVSILSVSNIPLVTFEYGSLCDYSFFERAGTPEDMRAELDRAVLPLSQKEKERYGEVARVTPVSHTRIGGYLEPWMDMWLGFWGESDVKWVGLDEIMEEPDWELPLWQVPINRNAPYNEEKIRPLVSYEEEEKVQNPCAATDIGPENEPGEEEDAEEEPAEETGYVENKLVMFHNGKGPMCIEALQFIETIDYPVEQHLDTEEGFREDLDALKETYGNSEGISESYGYFPIIFVEDKAYSGFNEEIEDEILAVISE
;
A
#
# COMPACT_ATOMS: atom_id res chain seq x y z
N MET A 1 32.13 -62.12 2.34
CA MET A 1 33.34 -61.26 2.45
C MET A 1 33.36 -60.31 1.26
N LYS A 2 33.28 -59.00 1.55
CA LYS A 2 33.56 -57.80 0.73
C LYS A 2 32.68 -57.58 -0.53
N LYS A 3 31.70 -56.65 -0.50
CA LYS A 3 31.80 -55.16 -0.63
C LYS A 3 32.34 -54.74 -2.00
N LEU A 4 31.85 -53.71 -2.69
CA LEU A 4 30.65 -52.87 -2.69
C LEU A 4 30.88 -51.95 -3.93
N LEU A 5 29.83 -51.58 -4.66
CA LEU A 5 29.88 -50.57 -5.74
C LEU A 5 30.25 -49.19 -5.17
N PHE A 6 31.03 -48.41 -5.93
CA PHE A 6 31.11 -46.95 -5.79
C PHE A 6 31.69 -46.29 -7.05
N LEU A 7 31.15 -45.10 -7.37
CA LEU A 7 31.67 -44.00 -8.19
C LEU A 7 31.73 -44.14 -9.73
N GLY A 8 30.87 -43.35 -10.39
CA GLY A 8 31.14 -42.64 -11.63
C GLY A 8 30.38 -41.30 -11.59
N LEU A 9 30.75 -40.23 -12.28
CA LEU A 9 31.97 -39.82 -12.96
C LEU A 9 31.79 -38.30 -13.19
N ILE A 10 32.80 -37.49 -12.87
CA ILE A 10 32.83 -36.03 -13.05
C ILE A 10 33.59 -35.68 -14.34
N CYS A 11 33.15 -34.60 -15.01
CA CYS A 11 33.83 -33.74 -15.99
C CYS A 11 34.16 -34.28 -17.41
N ALA A 12 33.59 -33.62 -18.43
CA ALA A 12 34.29 -32.67 -19.31
C ALA A 12 33.42 -32.37 -20.56
N PHE A 13 33.30 -31.11 -20.98
CA PHE A 13 33.67 -30.66 -22.34
C PHE A 13 33.49 -29.14 -22.48
N ALA A 14 34.57 -28.47 -22.84
CA ALA A 14 34.62 -27.08 -23.26
C ALA A 14 35.30 -26.99 -24.64
N PHE A 15 34.99 -25.91 -25.37
CA PHE A 15 35.68 -25.32 -26.55
C PHE A 15 35.48 -25.92 -27.96
N MET A 16 34.80 -25.13 -28.81
CA MET A 16 35.26 -24.48 -30.06
C MET A 16 34.00 -24.12 -30.89
N LEU A 17 33.78 -22.89 -31.38
CA LEU A 17 34.50 -22.28 -32.51
C LEU A 17 34.30 -20.76 -32.57
N PHE A 18 35.38 -20.11 -33.00
CA PHE A 18 35.56 -18.69 -33.34
C PHE A 18 34.84 -18.25 -34.63
N GLY A 19 34.49 -16.96 -34.68
CA GLY A 19 34.89 -16.08 -35.80
C GLY A 19 33.78 -15.47 -36.67
N CYS A 20 33.49 -14.18 -36.50
CA CYS A 20 33.98 -13.11 -37.39
C CYS A 20 33.34 -11.76 -37.03
N ALA A 21 34.15 -10.72 -37.14
CA ALA A 21 33.87 -9.34 -36.79
C ALA A 21 33.56 -8.48 -38.03
N ALA A 22 33.11 -7.24 -37.72
CA ALA A 22 33.14 -6.01 -38.53
C ALA A 22 31.80 -5.61 -39.21
N PRO A 23 31.61 -4.31 -39.51
CA PRO A 23 30.73 -3.41 -38.74
C PRO A 23 29.61 -2.83 -39.63
N MET A 24 28.58 -2.24 -39.03
CA MET A 24 27.63 -1.42 -39.79
C MET A 24 27.73 0.05 -39.38
N GLU A 25 27.76 0.84 -40.43
CA GLU A 25 28.15 2.23 -40.54
C GLU A 25 27.06 3.20 -40.09
N ASP A 26 27.53 4.40 -39.76
CA ASP A 26 26.81 5.66 -39.69
C ASP A 26 25.81 5.85 -40.85
N GLU A 27 24.57 6.20 -40.53
CA GLU A 27 23.81 7.15 -41.35
C GLU A 27 23.13 8.19 -40.46
N ALA A 28 23.79 9.34 -40.39
CA ALA A 28 23.21 10.61 -39.99
C ALA A 28 22.22 11.06 -41.07
N ALA A 29 20.92 11.09 -40.74
CA ALA A 29 19.91 11.75 -41.53
C ALA A 29 19.61 13.12 -40.91
N GLY A 30 20.05 14.16 -41.62
CA GLY A 30 19.89 15.56 -41.25
C GLY A 30 18.42 16.01 -41.24
N LEU A 31 18.10 16.81 -40.23
CA LEU A 31 16.91 17.64 -40.17
C LEU A 31 17.15 18.89 -41.05
N PRO A 32 16.27 19.22 -42.00
CA PRO A 32 16.29 20.54 -42.61
C PRO A 32 15.63 21.56 -41.69
N GLU A 33 16.45 22.56 -41.35
CA GLU A 33 16.11 23.88 -40.86
C GLU A 33 15.44 24.66 -42.01
N GLU A 34 14.14 24.93 -41.92
CA GLU A 34 13.46 25.93 -42.74
C GLU A 34 12.49 26.73 -41.85
N VAL A 35 12.91 27.96 -41.51
CA VAL A 35 12.51 29.24 -42.12
C VAL A 35 11.30 29.85 -41.39
N GLU A 36 11.60 30.83 -40.54
CA GLU A 36 10.68 31.90 -40.16
C GLU A 36 10.20 32.63 -41.42
N GLU A 37 8.92 32.47 -41.77
CA GLU A 37 8.22 33.44 -42.61
C GLU A 37 7.14 34.14 -41.79
N HIS A 38 7.34 35.44 -41.66
CA HIS A 38 6.37 36.44 -41.23
C HIS A 38 5.10 36.34 -42.09
N GLU A 39 3.96 35.99 -41.47
CA GLU A 39 2.65 36.35 -42.05
C GLU A 39 2.26 37.76 -41.58
N GLU A 40 2.27 38.66 -42.55
CA GLU A 40 1.78 40.03 -42.48
C GLU A 40 0.25 40.05 -42.26
N CYS A 41 -0.20 40.82 -41.27
CA CYS A 41 -1.60 41.21 -41.13
C CYS A 41 -2.08 41.98 -42.38
N PRO A 42 -3.23 41.63 -42.99
CA PRO A 42 -3.86 42.51 -43.97
C PRO A 42 -4.54 43.71 -43.26
N PRO A 43 -4.40 44.95 -43.77
CA PRO A 43 -5.15 46.09 -43.30
C PRO A 43 -6.56 46.06 -43.92
N GLY A 44 -7.58 46.18 -43.07
CA GLY A 44 -8.98 46.08 -43.50
C GLY A 44 -9.89 46.87 -42.58
N GLU A 45 -9.74 48.19 -42.66
CA GLU A 45 -10.60 49.22 -42.10
C GLU A 45 -11.98 49.15 -42.79
N GLU A 46 -13.04 48.74 -42.07
CA GLU A 46 -14.42 49.09 -42.42
C GLU A 46 -15.13 49.71 -41.22
N ALA A 47 -15.61 50.93 -41.46
CA ALA A 47 -16.20 51.83 -40.50
C ALA A 47 -17.54 51.32 -39.95
N ALA A 48 -17.66 51.33 -38.63
CA ALA A 48 -18.93 51.19 -37.94
C ALA A 48 -19.86 52.38 -38.25
N PRO A 49 -21.16 52.15 -38.55
CA PRO A 49 -22.13 53.23 -38.67
C PRO A 49 -22.49 53.84 -37.31
N PRO A 50 -22.97 55.10 -37.27
CA PRO A 50 -23.07 55.89 -36.05
C PRO A 50 -24.18 55.39 -35.12
N ILE A 51 -23.83 55.35 -33.84
CA ILE A 51 -24.73 55.13 -32.70
C ILE A 51 -25.78 56.25 -32.69
N LYS A 52 -27.05 55.88 -32.83
CA LYS A 52 -28.17 56.75 -32.49
C LYS A 52 -28.44 56.64 -30.99
N GLU A 53 -28.36 57.77 -30.31
CA GLU A 53 -28.84 57.95 -28.94
C GLU A 53 -30.34 57.61 -28.89
N ALA A 54 -30.70 56.64 -28.03
CA ALA A 54 -32.06 56.36 -27.65
C ALA A 54 -32.24 56.80 -26.18
N GLU A 55 -33.28 57.60 -25.95
CA GLU A 55 -33.74 58.07 -24.64
C GLU A 55 -34.25 56.91 -23.76
N PRO A 56 -34.34 57.08 -22.43
CA PRO A 56 -34.46 55.98 -21.49
C PRO A 56 -35.92 55.55 -21.33
N GLU A 57 -36.22 54.29 -21.63
CA GLU A 57 -37.48 53.65 -21.22
C GLU A 57 -37.26 52.77 -19.98
N GLU A 58 -38.05 53.13 -18.98
CA GLU A 58 -38.61 52.38 -17.84
C GLU A 58 -38.04 50.98 -17.53
N GLY A 59 -37.53 50.86 -16.30
CA GLY A 59 -36.83 49.69 -15.81
C GLY A 59 -37.71 48.44 -15.64
N PRO A 60 -37.11 47.25 -15.73
CA PRO A 60 -37.74 46.03 -15.27
C PRO A 60 -37.55 45.85 -13.76
N GLU A 61 -38.60 45.32 -13.15
CA GLU A 61 -38.67 44.84 -11.77
C GLU A 61 -37.38 44.14 -11.33
N THR A 62 -36.93 44.51 -10.13
CA THR A 62 -35.98 43.76 -9.33
C THR A 62 -36.49 42.33 -9.16
N ALA A 63 -35.96 41.42 -9.98
CA ALA A 63 -35.93 40.01 -9.63
C ALA A 63 -35.04 39.87 -8.40
N GLU A 64 -35.64 39.42 -7.30
CA GLU A 64 -34.91 38.97 -6.12
C GLU A 64 -33.93 37.87 -6.56
N PRO A 65 -32.67 37.89 -6.10
CA PRO A 65 -31.80 36.75 -6.30
C PRO A 65 -32.40 35.60 -5.49
N GLU A 66 -32.82 34.54 -6.17
CA GLU A 66 -33.00 33.25 -5.50
C GLU A 66 -31.62 32.84 -4.96
N GLU A 67 -31.41 33.10 -3.67
CA GLU A 67 -30.40 32.42 -2.86
C GLU A 67 -30.80 30.94 -2.75
N GLY A 68 -30.67 30.22 -3.86
CA GLY A 68 -30.52 28.78 -3.87
C GLY A 68 -29.08 28.46 -3.48
N THR A 69 -28.75 28.58 -2.19
CA THR A 69 -27.57 27.92 -1.65
C THR A 69 -27.81 26.42 -1.73
N SER A 70 -27.50 25.78 -2.87
CA SER A 70 -27.24 24.34 -2.84
C SER A 70 -26.04 24.18 -1.93
N ALA A 71 -26.22 23.56 -0.76
CA ALA A 71 -25.08 23.07 0.00
C ALA A 71 -24.26 22.22 -0.98
N GLU A 72 -23.04 22.64 -1.29
CA GLU A 72 -22.16 21.86 -2.16
C GLU A 72 -21.99 20.49 -1.51
N GLU A 73 -22.43 19.44 -2.21
CA GLU A 73 -22.33 18.08 -1.71
C GLU A 73 -20.85 17.71 -1.62
N LYS A 74 -20.43 17.27 -0.43
CA LYS A 74 -19.06 16.84 -0.18
C LYS A 74 -18.71 15.64 -1.07
N PRO A 75 -17.48 15.54 -1.59
CA PRO A 75 -17.02 14.33 -2.26
C PRO A 75 -17.12 13.11 -1.34
N LEU A 76 -17.50 11.98 -1.92
CA LEU A 76 -17.47 10.69 -1.25
C LEU A 76 -16.04 10.11 -1.29
N GLY A 77 -15.59 9.54 -0.19
CA GLY A 77 -14.27 8.94 -0.08
C GLY A 77 -14.30 7.56 0.57
N ILE A 78 -13.44 6.66 0.12
CA ILE A 78 -13.09 5.41 0.83
C ILE A 78 -11.58 5.21 0.74
N MET A 79 -10.96 4.81 1.85
CA MET A 79 -9.51 4.65 1.89
C MET A 79 -9.10 3.26 1.43
N PHE A 80 -8.14 3.17 0.51
CA PHE A 80 -7.50 1.89 0.18
C PHE A 80 -6.22 1.72 0.97
N MET A 81 -6.03 0.55 1.55
CA MET A 81 -4.80 0.09 2.19
C MET A 81 -4.25 -1.10 1.41
N ILE A 82 -2.94 -1.14 1.22
CA ILE A 82 -2.25 -2.23 0.55
C ILE A 82 -1.18 -2.76 1.50
N GLU A 83 -1.27 -4.04 1.86
CA GLU A 83 -0.28 -4.68 2.73
C GLU A 83 -0.03 -6.13 2.36
N TYR A 84 1.25 -6.51 2.32
CA TYR A 84 1.70 -7.85 1.97
C TYR A 84 2.95 -8.29 2.75
N GLN A 85 3.48 -7.47 3.65
CA GLN A 85 4.76 -7.70 4.34
C GLN A 85 4.56 -7.99 5.83
N ASP A 86 4.08 -7.02 6.59
CA ASP A 86 3.87 -7.11 8.04
C ASP A 86 2.61 -6.34 8.46
N THR A 87 2.26 -6.40 9.75
CA THR A 87 1.05 -5.77 10.29
C THR A 87 1.32 -4.45 11.03
N VAL A 88 2.57 -3.99 11.13
CA VAL A 88 2.94 -2.84 11.98
C VAL A 88 2.38 -1.54 11.40
N GLY A 89 2.73 -1.24 10.15
CA GLY A 89 2.22 -0.07 9.46
C GLY A 89 0.70 -0.11 9.30
N LEU A 90 0.15 -1.31 9.01
CA LEU A 90 -1.28 -1.53 8.88
C LEU A 90 -2.04 -1.21 10.17
N SER A 91 -1.54 -1.70 11.30
CA SER A 91 -2.13 -1.45 12.62
C SER A 91 -2.14 0.03 12.99
N ASN A 92 -1.05 0.74 12.73
CA ASN A 92 -0.97 2.18 12.97
C ASN A 92 -2.00 2.93 12.13
N PHE A 93 -2.12 2.56 10.85
CA PHE A 93 -3.01 3.21 9.90
C PHE A 93 -4.47 2.99 10.26
N VAL A 94 -4.87 1.74 10.56
CA VAL A 94 -6.24 1.39 10.96
C VAL A 94 -6.64 2.07 12.26
N ASN A 95 -5.74 2.14 13.26
CA ASN A 95 -6.01 2.85 14.52
C ASN A 95 -6.32 4.33 14.30
N GLU A 96 -5.57 5.01 13.43
CA GLU A 96 -5.81 6.42 13.12
C GLU A 96 -7.07 6.65 12.27
N MET A 97 -7.42 5.70 11.41
CA MET A 97 -8.68 5.68 10.66
C MET A 97 -9.89 5.49 11.58
N GLU A 98 -9.83 4.55 12.53
CA GLU A 98 -10.90 4.29 13.50
C GLU A 98 -11.22 5.53 14.32
N LYS A 99 -10.18 6.22 14.86
CA LYS A 99 -10.33 7.47 15.62
C LYS A 99 -11.07 8.57 14.87
N ARG A 100 -11.08 8.50 13.54
CA ARG A 100 -11.66 9.50 12.62
C ARG A 100 -12.89 8.97 11.88
N GLU A 101 -13.37 7.77 12.22
CA GLU A 101 -14.52 7.12 11.60
C GLU A 101 -14.36 6.98 10.06
N ILE A 102 -13.15 6.61 9.62
CA ILE A 102 -12.81 6.45 8.20
C ILE A 102 -12.87 4.95 7.84
N PRO A 103 -13.82 4.52 7.01
CA PRO A 103 -13.87 3.14 6.52
C PRO A 103 -12.78 2.89 5.47
N GLY A 104 -12.37 1.62 5.39
CA GLY A 104 -11.23 1.19 4.60
C GLY A 104 -11.49 -0.04 3.74
N LEU A 105 -10.70 -0.15 2.67
CA LEU A 105 -10.56 -1.34 1.83
C LEU A 105 -9.13 -1.86 1.92
N LEU A 106 -8.95 -3.02 2.55
CA LEU A 106 -7.65 -3.66 2.73
C LEU A 106 -7.38 -4.66 1.60
N MET A 107 -6.49 -4.29 0.69
CA MET A 107 -5.98 -5.15 -0.37
C MET A 107 -4.85 -6.04 0.14
N VAL A 108 -5.11 -7.34 0.14
CA VAL A 108 -4.21 -8.37 0.69
C VAL A 108 -4.19 -9.60 -0.20
N THR A 109 -3.11 -10.38 -0.08
CA THR A 109 -3.05 -11.72 -0.70
C THR A 109 -3.51 -12.80 0.27
N PRO A 110 -3.87 -13.99 -0.25
CA PRO A 110 -4.17 -15.14 0.60
C PRO A 110 -3.02 -15.51 1.54
N GLU A 111 -1.78 -15.43 1.08
CA GLU A 111 -0.60 -15.77 1.88
C GLU A 111 -0.46 -14.84 3.08
N PHE A 112 -0.63 -13.53 2.87
CA PHE A 112 -0.56 -12.55 3.95
C PHE A 112 -1.69 -12.75 4.97
N VAL A 113 -2.91 -13.02 4.51
CA VAL A 113 -4.06 -13.28 5.38
C VAL A 113 -3.85 -14.56 6.18
N ASN A 114 -3.36 -15.63 5.56
CA ASN A 114 -3.11 -16.89 6.25
C ASN A 114 -1.99 -16.78 7.29
N ALA A 115 -0.94 -16.01 7.00
CA ALA A 115 0.17 -15.77 7.93
C ALA A 115 -0.25 -14.92 9.15
N ASN A 116 -1.21 -14.01 8.97
CA ASN A 116 -1.62 -13.03 9.99
C ASN A 116 -3.11 -13.16 10.36
N CYS A 117 -3.65 -14.38 10.34
CA CYS A 117 -5.10 -14.60 10.32
C CYS A 117 -5.86 -13.96 11.50
N GLU A 118 -5.30 -14.03 12.71
CA GLU A 118 -5.95 -13.45 13.90
C GLU A 118 -5.88 -11.92 13.90
N ASP A 119 -4.74 -11.34 13.47
CA ASP A 119 -4.61 -9.88 13.33
C ASP A 119 -5.59 -9.34 12.29
N ILE A 120 -5.72 -10.03 11.14
CA ILE A 120 -6.66 -9.63 10.09
C ILE A 120 -8.11 -9.71 10.58
N LYS A 121 -8.47 -10.75 11.33
CA LYS A 121 -9.81 -10.86 11.95
C LYS A 121 -10.11 -9.74 12.93
N GLU A 122 -9.10 -9.23 13.62
CA GLU A 122 -9.28 -8.06 14.48
C GLU A 122 -9.43 -6.79 13.65
N LEU A 123 -8.52 -6.57 12.69
CA LEU A 123 -8.51 -5.37 11.85
C LEU A 123 -9.83 -5.14 11.10
N ILE A 124 -10.45 -6.19 10.56
CA ILE A 124 -11.73 -6.07 9.84
C ILE A 124 -12.93 -5.69 10.73
N ARG A 125 -12.77 -5.68 12.06
CA ARG A 125 -13.81 -5.19 12.98
C ARG A 125 -13.88 -3.67 13.03
N HIS A 126 -12.88 -2.97 12.48
CA HIS A 126 -12.74 -1.52 12.54
C HIS A 126 -13.15 -0.85 11.22
N ASP A 127 -14.32 -1.22 10.68
CA ASP A 127 -14.86 -0.72 9.39
C ASP A 127 -13.89 -0.88 8.20
N VAL A 128 -13.10 -1.95 8.23
CA VAL A 128 -12.19 -2.35 7.16
C VAL A 128 -12.73 -3.58 6.46
N GLU A 129 -12.91 -3.49 5.15
CA GLU A 129 -13.34 -4.61 4.31
C GLU A 129 -12.20 -5.12 3.44
N ILE A 130 -12.15 -6.45 3.23
CA ILE A 130 -11.06 -7.08 2.47
C ILE A 130 -11.31 -7.03 0.97
N VAL A 131 -10.26 -6.66 0.24
CA VAL A 131 -10.13 -6.79 -1.21
C VAL A 131 -9.15 -7.93 -1.49
N ALA A 132 -9.62 -9.03 -2.06
CA ALA A 132 -8.71 -10.09 -2.49
C ALA A 132 -7.90 -9.64 -3.71
N CYS A 133 -6.58 -9.68 -3.61
CA CYS A 133 -5.68 -9.10 -4.61
C CYS A 133 -4.69 -10.12 -5.17
N ASN A 134 -4.67 -10.27 -6.50
CA ASN A 134 -3.62 -11.00 -7.22
C ASN A 134 -2.41 -10.08 -7.48
N VAL A 135 -1.38 -10.14 -6.63
CA VAL A 135 -0.24 -9.19 -6.68
C VAL A 135 0.84 -9.53 -7.70
N ASP A 136 0.96 -10.80 -8.08
CA ASP A 136 2.06 -11.25 -8.94
C ASP A 136 2.01 -10.61 -10.32
N GLU A 137 0.81 -10.58 -10.92
CA GLU A 137 0.61 -10.09 -12.28
C GLU A 137 -0.71 -9.32 -12.46
N PRO A 138 -0.76 -8.39 -13.42
CA PRO A 138 -2.00 -7.73 -13.79
C PRO A 138 -2.92 -8.72 -14.51
N PHE A 139 -4.24 -8.65 -14.28
CA PHE A 139 -5.20 -9.49 -15.02
C PHE A 139 -5.35 -9.14 -16.51
N TRP A 140 -4.77 -8.04 -16.98
CA TRP A 140 -4.85 -7.70 -18.41
C TRP A 140 -4.30 -8.81 -19.29
N ASP A 141 -5.12 -9.22 -20.27
CA ASP A 141 -4.77 -10.22 -21.26
C ASP A 141 -4.58 -11.64 -20.69
N VAL A 142 -4.83 -11.85 -19.40
CA VAL A 142 -4.91 -13.19 -18.78
C VAL A 142 -6.19 -13.88 -19.28
N PRO A 143 -6.11 -15.13 -19.76
CA PRO A 143 -7.29 -15.87 -20.22
C PRO A 143 -8.36 -16.01 -19.13
N TYR A 144 -9.62 -16.08 -19.56
CA TYR A 144 -10.79 -16.17 -18.68
C TYR A 144 -10.69 -17.26 -17.61
N GLU A 145 -10.42 -18.50 -18.02
CA GLU A 145 -10.38 -19.64 -17.08
C GLU A 145 -9.29 -19.46 -16.02
N GLU A 146 -8.16 -18.84 -16.39
CA GLU A 146 -7.05 -18.60 -15.48
C GLU A 146 -7.34 -17.45 -14.51
N GLN A 147 -7.96 -16.36 -14.96
CA GLN A 147 -8.43 -15.32 -14.04
C GLN A 147 -9.45 -15.88 -13.06
N LYS A 148 -10.41 -16.67 -13.54
CA LYS A 148 -11.45 -17.27 -12.71
C LYS A 148 -10.87 -18.18 -11.64
N GLU A 149 -9.96 -19.08 -12.01
CA GLU A 149 -9.30 -20.00 -11.07
C GLU A 149 -8.55 -19.22 -9.97
N ARG A 150 -7.79 -18.19 -10.35
CA ARG A 150 -7.07 -17.34 -9.39
C ARG A 150 -8.00 -16.56 -8.47
N ILE A 151 -9.08 -16.00 -9.02
CA ILE A 151 -10.09 -15.27 -8.24
C ILE A 151 -10.75 -16.22 -7.24
N GLU A 152 -11.21 -17.40 -7.69
CA GLU A 152 -11.84 -18.40 -6.83
C GLU A 152 -10.89 -18.87 -5.72
N GLN A 153 -9.62 -19.13 -6.06
CA GLN A 153 -8.62 -19.53 -5.08
C GLN A 153 -8.40 -18.44 -4.04
N MET A 154 -8.14 -17.20 -4.46
CA MET A 154 -7.81 -16.13 -3.52
C MET A 154 -8.97 -15.78 -2.60
N THR A 155 -10.21 -15.75 -3.12
CA THR A 155 -11.38 -15.49 -2.27
C THR A 155 -11.61 -16.63 -1.29
N THR A 156 -11.56 -17.88 -1.77
CA THR A 156 -11.78 -19.06 -0.91
C THR A 156 -10.78 -19.13 0.24
N GLU A 157 -9.50 -18.90 -0.02
CA GLU A 157 -8.46 -18.95 1.01
C GLU A 157 -8.63 -17.85 2.06
N ILE A 158 -8.92 -16.63 1.62
CA ILE A 158 -9.17 -15.50 2.52
C ILE A 158 -10.43 -15.77 3.37
N GLU A 159 -11.54 -16.16 2.76
CA GLU A 159 -12.80 -16.46 3.45
C GLU A 159 -12.66 -17.60 4.47
N ASN A 160 -11.83 -18.60 4.17
CA ASN A 160 -11.55 -19.70 5.10
C ASN A 160 -10.84 -19.24 6.37
N CYS A 161 -9.93 -18.26 6.26
CA CYS A 161 -9.30 -17.66 7.43
C CYS A 161 -10.27 -16.74 8.16
N THR A 162 -10.87 -15.76 7.47
CA THR A 162 -11.57 -14.63 8.10
C THR A 162 -13.00 -14.98 8.52
N GLY A 163 -13.65 -15.90 7.81
CA GLY A 163 -15.06 -16.23 7.99
C GLY A 163 -16.02 -15.20 7.37
N GLU A 164 -15.52 -14.17 6.70
CA GLU A 164 -16.29 -13.11 6.05
C GLU A 164 -16.18 -13.22 4.53
N PRO A 165 -17.28 -13.06 3.78
CA PRO A 165 -17.27 -13.20 2.32
C PRO A 165 -16.50 -12.05 1.65
N VAL A 166 -15.69 -12.37 0.64
CA VAL A 166 -15.00 -11.36 -0.16
C VAL A 166 -15.95 -10.80 -1.21
N ARG A 167 -16.23 -9.49 -1.16
CA ARG A 167 -17.16 -8.83 -2.09
C ARG A 167 -16.49 -8.04 -3.21
N ILE A 168 -15.18 -7.81 -3.10
CA ILE A 168 -14.43 -7.02 -4.06
C ILE A 168 -13.07 -7.66 -4.36
N VAL A 169 -12.70 -7.66 -5.64
CA VAL A 169 -11.43 -8.22 -6.10
C VAL A 169 -10.59 -7.23 -6.89
N SER A 170 -9.27 -7.46 -6.85
CA SER A 170 -8.28 -6.66 -7.53
C SER A 170 -7.13 -7.53 -8.06
N SER A 171 -6.25 -6.89 -8.83
CA SER A 171 -4.94 -7.45 -9.14
C SER A 171 -3.91 -6.33 -9.13
N ARG A 172 -2.65 -6.70 -9.35
CA ARG A 172 -1.54 -5.77 -9.56
C ARG A 172 -1.96 -4.63 -10.48
N TYR A 173 -1.63 -3.41 -10.05
CA TYR A 173 -1.94 -2.16 -10.78
C TYR A 173 -3.42 -1.81 -10.91
N PHE A 174 -4.30 -2.43 -10.11
CA PHE A 174 -5.75 -2.38 -10.30
C PHE A 174 -6.16 -2.84 -11.69
N ALA A 175 -5.44 -3.80 -12.26
CA ALA A 175 -5.71 -4.26 -13.61
C ALA A 175 -6.98 -5.12 -13.65
N SER A 176 -7.95 -4.70 -14.44
CA SER A 176 -9.11 -5.51 -14.77
C SER A 176 -9.48 -5.34 -16.23
N ASP A 177 -10.11 -6.37 -16.79
CA ASP A 177 -10.66 -6.38 -18.14
C ASP A 177 -12.01 -7.12 -18.18
N MET A 178 -12.52 -7.34 -19.39
CA MET A 178 -13.82 -8.00 -19.57
C MET A 178 -13.85 -9.43 -19.01
N ASN A 179 -12.72 -10.13 -18.94
CA ASN A 179 -12.68 -11.47 -18.36
C ASN A 179 -12.81 -11.40 -16.85
N THR A 180 -12.22 -10.38 -16.21
CA THR A 180 -12.33 -10.15 -14.77
C THR A 180 -13.79 -9.97 -14.35
N VAL A 181 -14.55 -9.14 -15.08
CA VAL A 181 -15.98 -8.90 -14.81
C VAL A 181 -16.81 -10.18 -14.99
N LYS A 182 -16.55 -10.96 -16.04
CA LYS A 182 -17.26 -12.23 -16.26
C LYS A 182 -16.95 -13.27 -15.19
N ALA A 183 -15.69 -13.35 -14.76
CA ALA A 183 -15.27 -14.28 -13.73
C ALA A 183 -15.91 -13.90 -12.38
N ALA A 184 -15.89 -12.61 -12.02
CA ALA A 184 -16.57 -12.10 -10.83
C ALA A 184 -18.08 -12.39 -10.86
N GLU A 185 -18.76 -12.20 -12.01
CA GLU A 185 -20.18 -12.53 -12.16
C GLU A 185 -20.45 -14.02 -11.92
N GLU A 186 -19.65 -14.92 -12.52
CA GLU A 186 -19.84 -16.36 -12.35
C GLU A 186 -19.57 -16.82 -10.91
N LEU A 187 -18.64 -16.17 -10.22
CA LEU A 187 -18.30 -16.44 -8.82
C LEU A 187 -19.20 -15.71 -7.81
N GLY A 188 -20.09 -14.84 -8.26
CA GLY A 188 -21.02 -14.09 -7.40
C GLY A 188 -20.37 -12.94 -6.63
N ILE A 189 -19.26 -12.41 -7.12
CA ILE A 189 -18.52 -11.29 -6.51
C ILE A 189 -19.06 -9.97 -7.09
N PRO A 190 -19.69 -9.10 -6.28
CA PRO A 190 -20.41 -7.93 -6.79
C PRO A 190 -19.50 -6.79 -7.29
N TYR A 191 -18.24 -6.75 -6.87
CA TYR A 191 -17.37 -5.61 -7.19
C TYR A 191 -16.01 -6.04 -7.72
N VAL A 192 -15.51 -5.27 -8.69
CA VAL A 192 -14.12 -5.35 -9.14
C VAL A 192 -13.50 -3.97 -9.14
N THR A 193 -12.21 -3.89 -8.83
CA THR A 193 -11.47 -2.64 -9.03
C THR A 193 -10.98 -2.51 -10.47
N ALA A 194 -10.71 -1.29 -10.90
CA ALA A 194 -10.05 -0.99 -12.17
C ALA A 194 -9.10 0.19 -12.01
N ARG A 195 -8.06 0.22 -12.83
CA ARG A 195 -7.13 1.34 -12.87
C ARG A 195 -7.85 2.61 -13.33
N GLY A 196 -7.57 3.70 -12.64
CA GLY A 196 -8.27 4.97 -12.80
C GLY A 196 -8.31 5.53 -14.22
N THR A 197 -9.51 5.89 -14.67
CA THR A 197 -9.79 6.48 -15.99
C THR A 197 -10.07 7.99 -15.93
N THR A 198 -10.19 8.55 -14.72
CA THR A 198 -10.76 9.88 -14.43
C THR A 198 -9.85 10.76 -13.59
N THR A 199 -8.53 10.69 -13.83
CA THR A 199 -7.53 11.50 -13.12
C THR A 199 -7.65 11.32 -11.60
N THR A 200 -7.60 12.39 -10.80
CA THR A 200 -7.63 12.31 -9.33
C THR A 200 -8.97 11.81 -8.76
N LYS A 201 -10.03 11.75 -9.58
CA LYS A 201 -11.36 11.28 -9.18
C LYS A 201 -11.51 9.79 -9.44
N ALA A 202 -12.33 9.14 -8.63
CA ALA A 202 -12.79 7.78 -8.87
C ALA A 202 -14.11 7.79 -9.68
N THR A 203 -14.43 6.67 -10.30
CA THR A 203 -15.66 6.50 -11.08
C THR A 203 -16.20 5.08 -10.93
N VAL A 204 -17.51 4.97 -10.76
CA VAL A 204 -18.22 3.68 -10.69
C VAL A 204 -18.87 3.40 -12.04
N TYR A 205 -18.46 2.32 -12.70
CA TYR A 205 -19.09 1.84 -13.91
C TYR A 205 -19.98 0.64 -13.60
N GLN A 206 -21.20 0.63 -14.14
CA GLN A 206 -22.09 -0.52 -14.15
C GLN A 206 -22.17 -1.09 -15.58
N PRO A 207 -21.50 -2.21 -15.86
CA PRO A 207 -21.63 -2.91 -17.12
C PRO A 207 -23.06 -3.42 -17.35
N GLU A 208 -23.63 -3.12 -18.51
CA GLU A 208 -24.96 -3.63 -18.89
C GLU A 208 -24.97 -5.16 -18.95
N GLY A 209 -25.96 -5.76 -18.27
CA GLY A 209 -26.17 -7.21 -18.26
C GLY A 209 -25.29 -7.99 -17.27
N TYR A 210 -24.60 -7.30 -16.37
CA TYR A 210 -23.85 -7.88 -15.26
C TYR A 210 -24.36 -7.29 -13.94
N ASN A 211 -24.29 -8.06 -12.86
CA ASN A 211 -24.53 -7.60 -11.49
C ASN A 211 -23.23 -7.16 -10.80
N VAL A 212 -22.14 -7.10 -11.56
CA VAL A 212 -20.81 -6.69 -11.09
C VAL A 212 -20.57 -5.23 -11.43
N SER A 213 -20.27 -4.39 -10.45
CA SER A 213 -19.86 -2.99 -10.65
C SER A 213 -18.34 -2.85 -10.60
N ILE A 214 -17.83 -1.88 -11.35
CA ILE A 214 -16.40 -1.60 -11.48
C ILE A 214 -16.07 -0.29 -10.78
N LEU A 215 -15.21 -0.34 -9.75
CA LEU A 215 -14.63 0.84 -9.13
C LEU A 215 -13.32 1.22 -9.84
N SER A 216 -13.39 2.21 -10.74
CA SER A 216 -12.19 2.83 -11.33
C SER A 216 -11.57 3.79 -10.32
N VAL A 217 -10.40 3.45 -9.78
CA VAL A 217 -9.78 4.16 -8.66
C VAL A 217 -9.21 5.54 -9.04
N SER A 218 -8.87 6.37 -8.06
CA SER A 218 -8.21 7.66 -8.26
C SER A 218 -6.78 7.47 -8.79
N ASN A 219 -6.37 8.35 -9.70
CA ASN A 219 -5.10 8.30 -10.41
C ASN A 219 -4.40 9.66 -10.43
N ILE A 220 -3.08 9.65 -10.48
CA ILE A 220 -2.28 10.88 -10.56
C ILE A 220 -2.35 11.41 -12.00
N PRO A 221 -2.72 12.69 -12.23
CA PRO A 221 -2.77 13.26 -13.57
C PRO A 221 -1.41 13.75 -14.07
N LEU A 222 -0.41 13.81 -13.19
CA LEU A 222 0.89 14.40 -13.48
C LEU A 222 1.80 13.42 -14.20
N VAL A 223 2.37 13.89 -15.33
CA VAL A 223 3.40 13.16 -16.09
C VAL A 223 4.65 12.91 -15.25
N THR A 224 5.00 13.82 -14.34
CA THR A 224 6.16 13.69 -13.45
C THR A 224 6.09 12.41 -12.61
N PHE A 225 4.89 12.02 -12.20
CA PHE A 225 4.63 10.77 -11.48
C PHE A 225 3.99 9.71 -12.37
N GLU A 226 4.06 9.91 -13.69
CA GLU A 226 3.75 8.97 -14.76
C GLU A 226 2.39 8.25 -14.67
N TYR A 227 1.41 8.90 -14.07
CA TYR A 227 0.03 8.41 -13.96
C TYR A 227 -0.16 7.10 -13.17
N GLY A 228 0.56 6.95 -12.06
CA GLY A 228 0.26 5.97 -11.00
C GLY A 228 -1.10 6.21 -10.31
N SER A 229 -1.60 5.23 -9.55
CA SER A 229 -2.74 5.44 -8.65
C SER A 229 -2.44 6.58 -7.68
N LEU A 230 -3.46 7.28 -7.18
CA LEU A 230 -3.31 8.33 -6.17
C LEU A 230 -2.88 7.69 -4.83
N CYS A 231 -1.59 7.42 -4.73
CA CYS A 231 -1.02 6.48 -3.78
C CYS A 231 0.33 6.97 -3.23
N ASP A 232 0.60 6.81 -1.94
CA ASP A 232 1.88 7.21 -1.31
C ASP A 232 3.10 6.55 -1.96
N TYR A 233 3.05 5.24 -2.21
CA TYR A 233 4.07 4.49 -2.94
C TYR A 233 4.39 5.11 -4.30
N SER A 234 3.38 5.69 -4.95
CA SER A 234 3.58 6.35 -6.23
C SER A 234 4.43 7.61 -6.14
N PHE A 235 4.34 8.37 -5.06
CA PHE A 235 5.15 9.55 -4.85
C PHE A 235 6.51 9.17 -4.25
N PHE A 236 6.51 8.34 -3.20
CA PHE A 236 7.72 7.88 -2.51
C PHE A 236 8.75 7.31 -3.48
N GLU A 237 8.37 6.30 -4.28
CA GLU A 237 9.31 5.62 -5.18
C GLU A 237 9.78 6.48 -6.34
N ARG A 238 9.12 7.60 -6.64
CA ARG A 238 9.40 8.42 -7.83
C ARG A 238 9.89 9.81 -7.48
N ALA A 239 10.65 9.90 -6.40
CA ALA A 239 11.26 11.13 -5.92
C ALA A 239 10.25 12.26 -5.62
N GLY A 240 9.03 11.91 -5.21
CA GLY A 240 8.04 12.85 -4.69
C GLY A 240 8.10 12.93 -3.17
N THR A 241 7.55 14.00 -2.62
CA THR A 241 7.45 14.21 -1.17
C THR A 241 6.00 14.03 -0.67
N PRO A 242 5.79 13.93 0.66
CA PRO A 242 4.44 13.98 1.22
C PRO A 242 3.66 15.23 0.80
N GLU A 243 4.32 16.39 0.66
CA GLU A 243 3.67 17.62 0.17
C GLU A 243 3.19 17.52 -1.28
N ASP A 244 3.96 16.85 -2.15
CA ASP A 244 3.55 16.61 -3.55
C ASP A 244 2.27 15.77 -3.59
N MET A 245 2.19 14.72 -2.76
CA MET A 245 1.00 13.90 -2.64
C MET A 245 -0.16 14.69 -2.06
N ARG A 246 0.07 15.45 -0.98
CA ARG A 246 -0.93 16.27 -0.32
C ARG A 246 -1.58 17.25 -1.29
N ALA A 247 -0.80 17.88 -2.16
CA ALA A 247 -1.32 18.81 -3.18
C ALA A 247 -2.27 18.12 -4.18
N GLU A 248 -2.00 16.86 -4.54
CA GLU A 248 -2.90 16.09 -5.43
C GLU A 248 -4.13 15.55 -4.67
N LEU A 249 -4.00 15.19 -3.39
CA LEU A 249 -5.14 14.86 -2.52
C LEU A 249 -6.09 16.05 -2.36
N ASP A 250 -5.56 17.24 -2.08
CA ASP A 250 -6.35 18.47 -1.96
C ASP A 250 -7.09 18.79 -3.27
N ARG A 251 -6.47 18.52 -4.43
CA ARG A 251 -7.14 18.63 -5.74
C ARG A 251 -8.21 17.55 -5.92
N ALA A 252 -7.95 16.34 -5.45
CA ALA A 252 -8.86 15.20 -5.57
C ALA A 252 -10.17 15.38 -4.81
N VAL A 253 -10.23 16.30 -3.84
CA VAL A 253 -11.45 16.57 -3.04
C VAL A 253 -12.20 17.83 -3.47
N LEU A 254 -11.71 18.57 -4.47
CA LEU A 254 -12.45 19.74 -4.99
C LEU A 254 -13.78 19.31 -5.64
N PRO A 255 -14.84 20.13 -5.59
CA PRO A 255 -16.08 19.87 -6.33
C PRO A 255 -15.82 19.69 -7.83
N LEU A 256 -16.64 18.87 -8.48
CA LEU A 256 -16.54 18.67 -9.94
C LEU A 256 -16.96 19.95 -10.68
N SER A 257 -16.12 20.39 -11.61
CA SER A 257 -16.52 21.39 -12.60
C SER A 257 -17.58 20.83 -13.54
N GLN A 258 -18.34 21.69 -14.21
CA GLN A 258 -19.37 21.26 -15.17
C GLN A 258 -18.83 20.30 -16.25
N LYS A 259 -17.61 20.55 -16.74
CA LYS A 259 -16.95 19.69 -17.73
C LYS A 259 -16.56 18.33 -17.15
N GLU A 260 -16.20 18.29 -15.87
CA GLU A 260 -15.90 17.03 -15.18
C GLU A 260 -17.18 16.26 -14.92
N LYS A 261 -18.28 16.91 -14.56
CA LYS A 261 -19.58 16.26 -14.40
C LYS A 261 -20.03 15.53 -15.66
N GLU A 262 -19.90 16.20 -16.80
CA GLU A 262 -20.20 15.63 -18.12
C GLU A 262 -19.32 14.41 -18.48
N ARG A 263 -18.16 14.24 -17.82
CA ARG A 263 -17.18 13.21 -18.13
C ARG A 263 -17.09 12.10 -17.09
N TYR A 264 -17.29 12.43 -15.81
CA TYR A 264 -17.02 11.56 -14.67
C TYR A 264 -18.30 11.13 -13.95
N GLY A 265 -19.44 11.79 -14.21
CA GLY A 265 -20.67 11.60 -13.45
C GLY A 265 -20.96 12.81 -12.55
N GLU A 266 -22.13 12.84 -11.92
CA GLU A 266 -22.55 13.97 -11.07
C GLU A 266 -21.88 13.95 -9.68
N VAL A 267 -21.43 12.78 -9.23
CA VAL A 267 -20.94 12.56 -7.87
C VAL A 267 -19.41 12.63 -7.85
N ALA A 268 -18.87 13.51 -7.00
CA ALA A 268 -17.43 13.55 -6.77
C ALA A 268 -17.01 12.37 -5.89
N ARG A 269 -16.16 11.47 -6.40
CA ARG A 269 -15.57 10.37 -5.63
C ARG A 269 -14.05 10.44 -5.58
N VAL A 270 -13.48 10.00 -4.48
CA VAL A 270 -12.03 9.83 -4.30
C VAL A 270 -11.71 8.50 -3.64
N THR A 271 -10.67 7.81 -4.13
CA THR A 271 -10.18 6.54 -3.59
C THR A 271 -8.67 6.63 -3.39
N PRO A 272 -8.21 7.43 -2.40
CA PRO A 272 -6.80 7.53 -2.12
C PRO A 272 -6.28 6.19 -1.59
N VAL A 273 -5.03 5.87 -1.89
CA VAL A 273 -4.41 4.58 -1.60
C VAL A 273 -3.18 4.78 -0.72
N SER A 274 -2.98 3.93 0.27
CA SER A 274 -1.74 3.85 1.04
C SER A 274 -1.19 2.44 0.97
N HIS A 275 0.10 2.30 0.70
CA HIS A 275 0.84 1.12 1.14
C HIS A 275 1.15 1.33 2.61
N THR A 276 0.65 0.48 3.50
CA THR A 276 0.69 0.77 4.94
C THR A 276 2.09 0.71 5.54
N ARG A 277 3.01 -0.05 4.93
CA ARG A 277 4.46 0.08 5.17
C ARG A 277 5.05 1.47 4.89
N ILE A 278 4.36 2.33 4.14
CA ILE A 278 4.74 3.74 3.90
C ILE A 278 3.86 4.63 4.77
N GLY A 279 2.57 4.74 4.43
CA GLY A 279 1.67 5.70 5.06
C GLY A 279 1.35 5.40 6.52
N GLY A 280 1.56 4.18 6.99
CA GLY A 280 1.37 3.80 8.39
C GLY A 280 2.67 3.60 9.18
N TYR A 281 3.83 3.62 8.53
CA TYR A 281 5.10 3.29 9.18
C TYR A 281 6.17 4.38 9.06
N LEU A 282 6.18 5.16 7.97
CA LEU A 282 7.08 6.30 7.80
C LEU A 282 6.39 7.56 8.33
N GLU A 283 6.99 8.21 9.31
CA GLU A 283 6.38 9.33 10.05
C GLU A 283 5.97 10.49 9.14
N PRO A 284 6.80 10.99 8.20
CA PRO A 284 6.41 12.09 7.32
C PRO A 284 5.19 11.76 6.44
N TRP A 285 5.01 10.49 6.08
CA TRP A 285 3.88 10.04 5.27
C TRP A 285 2.64 9.86 6.13
N MET A 286 2.76 9.31 7.33
CA MET A 286 1.67 9.24 8.30
C MET A 286 1.16 10.64 8.64
N ASP A 287 2.04 11.58 8.97
CA ASP A 287 1.68 12.97 9.28
C ASP A 287 0.90 13.64 8.14
N MET A 288 1.27 13.36 6.90
CA MET A 288 0.54 13.84 5.73
C MET A 288 -0.88 13.27 5.66
N TRP A 289 -1.07 11.98 5.93
CA TRP A 289 -2.39 11.36 6.03
C TRP A 289 -3.21 11.95 7.18
N LEU A 290 -2.62 12.10 8.37
CA LEU A 290 -3.27 12.70 9.53
C LEU A 290 -3.72 14.13 9.24
N GLY A 291 -2.87 14.92 8.58
CA GLY A 291 -3.19 16.27 8.13
C GLY A 291 -4.31 16.28 7.09
N PHE A 292 -4.25 15.40 6.09
CA PHE A 292 -5.30 15.30 5.07
C PHE A 292 -6.66 14.90 5.69
N TRP A 293 -6.70 13.89 6.55
CA TRP A 293 -7.94 13.49 7.22
C TRP A 293 -8.48 14.56 8.17
N GLY A 294 -7.61 15.31 8.85
CA GLY A 294 -8.01 16.38 9.76
C GLY A 294 -8.54 17.64 9.06
N GLU A 295 -8.14 17.87 7.81
CA GLU A 295 -8.40 19.13 7.10
C GLU A 295 -9.31 18.98 5.87
N SER A 296 -9.44 17.77 5.31
CA SER A 296 -10.20 17.54 4.09
C SER A 296 -11.71 17.53 4.33
N ASP A 297 -12.45 18.09 3.36
CA ASP A 297 -13.91 18.11 3.39
C ASP A 297 -14.51 16.91 2.64
N VAL A 298 -14.16 15.70 3.09
CA VAL A 298 -14.60 14.44 2.48
C VAL A 298 -15.66 13.78 3.34
N LYS A 299 -16.71 13.25 2.71
CA LYS A 299 -17.63 12.33 3.36
C LYS A 299 -17.07 10.91 3.18
N TRP A 300 -16.42 10.40 4.22
CA TRP A 300 -15.88 9.05 4.23
C TRP A 300 -17.01 8.03 4.39
N VAL A 301 -17.08 7.05 3.48
CA VAL A 301 -18.20 6.12 3.34
C VAL A 301 -17.72 4.70 3.00
N GLY A 302 -18.48 3.70 3.43
CA GLY A 302 -18.17 2.29 3.18
C GLY A 302 -18.40 1.86 1.72
N LEU A 303 -18.05 0.60 1.43
CA LEU A 303 -18.09 0.06 0.07
C LEU A 303 -19.49 0.13 -0.57
N ASP A 304 -20.54 -0.18 0.18
CA ASP A 304 -21.90 -0.17 -0.35
C ASP A 304 -22.33 1.23 -0.79
N GLU A 305 -22.03 2.25 0.02
CA GLU A 305 -22.42 3.64 -0.25
C GLU A 305 -21.57 4.26 -1.36
N ILE A 306 -20.25 3.98 -1.42
CA ILE A 306 -19.44 4.50 -2.53
C ILE A 306 -19.86 3.89 -3.89
N MET A 307 -20.36 2.65 -3.87
CA MET A 307 -20.78 1.89 -5.05
C MET A 307 -22.27 2.01 -5.38
N GLU A 308 -23.07 2.68 -4.54
CA GLU A 308 -24.54 2.68 -4.61
C GLU A 308 -25.07 3.21 -5.95
N GLU A 309 -24.57 4.36 -6.38
CA GLU A 309 -25.01 5.03 -7.60
C GLU A 309 -23.91 4.99 -8.68
N PRO A 310 -24.09 4.24 -9.78
CA PRO A 310 -23.11 4.23 -10.85
C PRO A 310 -23.05 5.59 -11.53
N ASP A 311 -21.84 6.04 -11.83
CA ASP A 311 -21.63 7.25 -12.64
C ASP A 311 -22.02 7.00 -14.11
N TRP A 312 -21.81 5.76 -14.56
CA TRP A 312 -22.05 5.35 -15.94
C TRP A 312 -22.58 3.92 -16.02
N GLU A 313 -23.69 3.76 -16.71
CA GLU A 313 -24.16 2.46 -17.20
C GLU A 313 -23.75 2.32 -18.67
N LEU A 314 -22.93 1.31 -18.99
CA LEU A 314 -22.34 1.13 -20.32
C LEU A 314 -22.31 -0.34 -20.71
N PRO A 315 -22.40 -0.69 -22.01
CA PRO A 315 -22.02 -2.03 -22.46
C PRO A 315 -20.60 -2.37 -22.02
N LEU A 316 -20.36 -3.59 -21.54
CA LEU A 316 -19.05 -3.99 -20.97
C LEU A 316 -17.85 -3.68 -21.89
N TRP A 317 -18.01 -3.80 -23.21
CA TRP A 317 -16.94 -3.50 -24.18
C TRP A 317 -16.63 -2.01 -24.36
N GLN A 318 -17.49 -1.11 -23.86
CA GLN A 318 -17.29 0.34 -23.86
C GLN A 318 -16.69 0.86 -22.55
N VAL A 319 -16.63 0.03 -21.50
CA VAL A 319 -15.99 0.43 -20.25
C VAL A 319 -14.52 0.76 -20.53
N PRO A 320 -14.05 1.99 -20.23
CA PRO A 320 -12.67 2.38 -20.52
C PRO A 320 -11.68 1.57 -19.69
N ILE A 321 -10.54 1.19 -20.30
CA ILE A 321 -9.46 0.48 -19.63
C ILE A 321 -8.21 1.34 -19.67
N ASN A 322 -7.69 1.73 -18.51
CA ASN A 322 -6.38 2.37 -18.39
C ASN A 322 -5.29 1.30 -18.18
N ARG A 323 -4.40 1.13 -19.17
CA ARG A 323 -3.28 0.18 -19.10
C ARG A 323 -1.91 0.82 -18.83
N ASN A 324 -1.87 2.12 -18.52
CA ASN A 324 -0.59 2.77 -18.26
C ASN A 324 0.03 2.17 -17.00
N ALA A 325 1.25 1.63 -17.06
CA ALA A 325 1.95 1.04 -15.91
C ALA A 325 3.37 1.62 -15.82
N PRO A 326 3.58 2.67 -15.01
CA PRO A 326 4.85 3.41 -15.00
C PRO A 326 5.96 2.74 -14.19
N TYR A 327 5.66 1.66 -13.47
CA TYR A 327 6.61 1.04 -12.54
C TYR A 327 7.67 0.22 -13.28
N ASN A 328 8.88 0.77 -13.35
CA ASN A 328 10.07 0.05 -13.78
C ASN A 328 11.27 0.42 -12.89
N GLU A 329 12.31 -0.42 -12.89
CA GLU A 329 13.48 -0.26 -12.02
C GLU A 329 14.19 1.08 -12.21
N GLU A 330 14.21 1.63 -13.43
CA GLU A 330 14.85 2.93 -13.71
C GLU A 330 14.13 4.13 -13.08
N LYS A 331 12.88 3.93 -12.67
CA LYS A 331 12.00 4.97 -12.13
C LYS A 331 11.82 4.89 -10.63
N ILE A 332 12.23 3.78 -10.01
CA ILE A 332 12.28 3.59 -8.57
C ILE A 332 13.56 4.26 -8.04
N ARG A 333 13.38 5.40 -7.37
CA ARG A 333 14.43 6.30 -6.90
C ARG A 333 13.83 7.26 -5.86
N PRO A 334 13.55 6.80 -4.64
CA PRO A 334 13.07 7.66 -3.58
C PRO A 334 14.10 8.74 -3.22
N LEU A 335 13.64 9.89 -2.71
CA LEU A 335 14.53 11.00 -2.31
C LEU A 335 15.34 10.66 -1.05
N VAL A 336 14.68 9.97 -0.12
CA VAL A 336 15.25 9.42 1.12
C VAL A 336 14.97 7.92 1.06
N SER A 337 15.96 7.08 1.40
CA SER A 337 15.74 5.64 1.39
C SER A 337 14.75 5.22 2.49
N TYR A 338 14.11 4.07 2.29
CA TYR A 338 13.12 3.55 3.25
C TYR A 338 13.72 3.34 4.65
N GLU A 339 15.00 2.96 4.70
CA GLU A 339 15.73 2.70 5.93
C GLU A 339 16.13 3.98 6.67
N GLU A 340 16.39 5.06 5.94
CA GLU A 340 16.81 6.37 6.48
C GLU A 340 15.63 7.26 6.89
N GLU A 341 14.42 6.97 6.40
CA GLU A 341 13.23 7.75 6.74
C GLU A 341 12.81 7.51 8.20
N GLU A 342 12.38 8.59 8.86
CA GLU A 342 11.90 8.52 10.24
C GLU A 342 10.65 7.65 10.32
N LYS A 343 10.59 6.81 11.35
CA LYS A 343 9.54 5.80 11.53
C LYS A 343 8.58 6.22 12.62
N VAL A 344 7.30 5.96 12.42
CA VAL A 344 6.26 6.23 13.41
C VAL A 344 6.61 5.49 14.71
N GLN A 345 6.89 6.26 15.75
CA GLN A 345 7.02 5.77 17.11
C GLN A 345 5.61 5.52 17.65
N ASN A 346 5.03 4.35 17.37
CA ASN A 346 3.75 3.97 17.95
C ASN A 346 3.95 3.09 19.19
N PRO A 347 3.92 3.67 20.41
CA PRO A 347 3.97 2.86 21.63
C PRO A 347 2.72 1.99 21.82
N CYS A 348 1.69 2.14 20.97
CA CYS A 348 0.37 1.52 21.04
C CYS A 348 -0.03 0.83 19.71
N ALA A 349 0.91 0.28 18.92
CA ALA A 349 0.55 -0.55 17.76
C ALA A 349 -0.39 -1.68 18.21
N ALA A 350 -1.32 -2.14 17.34
CA ALA A 350 -2.55 -2.87 17.68
C ALA A 350 -2.41 -4.15 18.54
N THR A 351 -1.20 -4.56 18.90
CA THR A 351 -0.92 -5.45 20.03
C THR A 351 -1.15 -4.82 21.43
N ASP A 352 -1.48 -3.54 21.55
CA ASP A 352 -1.56 -2.79 22.84
C ASP A 352 -2.96 -2.19 23.15
N ILE A 353 -4.07 -2.90 22.88
CA ILE A 353 -5.41 -2.52 23.39
C ILE A 353 -5.57 -2.97 24.85
N GLY A 354 -5.12 -2.14 25.80
CA GLY A 354 -5.32 -2.28 27.25
C GLY A 354 -5.09 -0.95 27.98
N PRO A 355 -5.74 -0.66 29.12
CA PRO A 355 -5.83 0.71 29.62
C PRO A 355 -4.54 1.21 30.29
N GLU A 356 -4.04 2.30 29.70
CA GLU A 356 -3.13 3.37 30.15
C GLU A 356 -2.55 3.35 31.57
N ASN A 357 -1.23 3.60 31.68
CA ASN A 357 -0.64 4.42 32.76
C ASN A 357 0.61 5.20 32.27
N GLU A 358 0.79 6.39 32.83
CA GLU A 358 1.67 7.51 32.49
C GLU A 358 3.20 7.23 32.50
N PRO A 359 4.01 8.07 31.80
CA PRO A 359 5.45 7.86 31.61
C PRO A 359 6.30 8.37 32.79
N GLY A 360 7.33 7.59 33.16
CA GLY A 360 8.33 7.95 34.16
C GLY A 360 9.76 7.82 33.61
N GLU A 361 10.38 8.99 33.42
CA GLU A 361 11.81 9.37 33.55
C GLU A 361 12.91 8.41 33.04
N GLU A 362 13.65 8.92 32.04
CA GLU A 362 14.94 8.46 31.50
C GLU A 362 16.05 8.39 32.59
N GLU A 363 16.91 7.37 32.53
CA GLU A 363 18.28 7.46 33.04
C GLU A 363 19.29 6.90 32.02
N ASP A 364 20.33 7.70 31.78
CA ASP A 364 21.47 7.47 30.90
C ASP A 364 22.26 6.18 31.23
N ALA A 365 22.68 5.43 30.21
CA ALA A 365 23.74 4.43 30.35
C ALA A 365 24.76 4.56 29.21
N GLU A 366 26.02 4.73 29.62
CA GLU A 366 27.20 4.95 28.78
C GLU A 366 27.61 3.68 28.00
N GLU A 367 27.89 3.85 26.71
CA GLU A 367 28.45 2.83 25.81
C GLU A 367 29.94 2.51 26.10
N GLU A 368 30.30 1.23 26.04
CA GLU A 368 31.68 0.74 25.84
C GLU A 368 31.68 -0.33 24.72
N PRO A 369 32.77 -0.47 23.95
CA PRO A 369 32.72 -0.97 22.57
C PRO A 369 32.74 -2.50 22.44
N ALA A 370 32.01 -2.98 21.42
CA ALA A 370 31.92 -4.37 21.01
C ALA A 370 33.25 -4.94 20.46
N GLU A 371 33.63 -6.13 20.95
CA GLU A 371 34.57 -7.03 20.27
C GLU A 371 33.80 -8.22 19.64
N GLU A 372 34.19 -8.54 18.41
CA GLU A 372 33.70 -9.63 17.56
C GLU A 372 33.78 -11.02 18.21
N THR A 373 32.63 -11.66 18.44
CA THR A 373 32.36 -13.08 18.09
C THR A 373 30.84 -13.29 18.08
N GLY A 374 30.24 -13.54 16.91
CA GLY A 374 28.78 -13.58 16.68
C GLY A 374 27.98 -14.72 17.34
N TYR A 375 28.51 -15.38 18.37
CA TYR A 375 27.74 -16.37 19.14
C TYR A 375 27.63 -15.90 20.59
N VAL A 376 26.43 -16.06 21.14
CA VAL A 376 26.14 -15.77 22.53
C VAL A 376 26.63 -16.94 23.39
N GLU A 377 27.95 -17.04 23.60
CA GLU A 377 28.52 -18.08 24.46
C GLU A 377 28.33 -17.72 25.95
N ASN A 378 27.71 -18.62 26.73
CA ASN A 378 27.54 -18.55 28.19
C ASN A 378 26.63 -17.42 28.73
N LYS A 379 25.72 -16.89 27.91
CA LYS A 379 24.65 -16.00 28.35
C LYS A 379 23.40 -16.18 27.48
N LEU A 380 22.27 -15.70 27.96
CA LEU A 380 21.04 -15.56 27.21
C LEU A 380 20.92 -14.10 26.82
N VAL A 381 20.70 -13.79 25.55
CA VAL A 381 20.44 -12.42 25.09
C VAL A 381 18.97 -12.34 24.68
N MET A 382 18.22 -11.44 25.29
CA MET A 382 16.80 -11.23 25.02
C MET A 382 16.55 -9.83 24.50
N PHE A 383 15.99 -9.74 23.30
CA PHE A 383 15.41 -8.52 22.75
C PHE A 383 13.92 -8.52 23.04
N HIS A 384 13.40 -7.47 23.64
CA HIS A 384 11.98 -7.39 23.97
C HIS A 384 11.49 -5.94 23.96
N ASN A 385 10.18 -5.77 23.97
CA ASN A 385 9.53 -4.46 24.15
C ASN A 385 9.01 -4.23 25.57
N GLY A 386 9.23 -5.21 26.47
CA GLY A 386 8.81 -5.14 27.87
C GLY A 386 7.29 -5.23 28.05
N LYS A 387 6.57 -5.57 26.99
CA LYS A 387 5.11 -5.50 26.88
C LYS A 387 4.54 -6.79 26.27
N GLY A 388 3.25 -7.03 26.53
CA GLY A 388 2.56 -8.22 26.06
C GLY A 388 2.82 -9.48 26.91
N PRO A 389 1.92 -10.48 26.83
CA PRO A 389 1.95 -11.64 27.71
C PRO A 389 3.24 -12.45 27.56
N MET A 390 3.74 -12.63 26.33
CA MET A 390 4.96 -13.41 26.07
C MET A 390 6.22 -12.75 26.65
N CYS A 391 6.39 -11.43 26.50
CA CYS A 391 7.54 -10.73 27.09
C CYS A 391 7.45 -10.71 28.62
N ILE A 392 6.25 -10.50 29.19
CA ILE A 392 6.09 -10.50 30.65
C ILE A 392 6.37 -11.89 31.23
N GLU A 393 5.87 -12.95 30.59
CA GLU A 393 6.14 -14.33 30.99
C GLU A 393 7.64 -14.66 30.87
N ALA A 394 8.30 -14.24 29.78
CA ALA A 394 9.74 -14.42 29.61
C ALA A 394 10.57 -13.64 30.63
N LEU A 395 10.18 -12.41 30.94
CA LEU A 395 10.82 -11.59 31.99
C LEU A 395 10.70 -12.27 33.36
N GLN A 396 9.52 -12.78 33.69
CA GLN A 396 9.31 -13.55 34.92
C GLN A 396 10.14 -14.83 34.94
N PHE A 397 10.21 -15.55 33.82
CA PHE A 397 11.04 -16.74 33.68
C PHE A 397 12.52 -16.41 33.90
N ILE A 398 13.04 -15.36 33.28
CA ILE A 398 14.44 -14.93 33.42
C ILE A 398 14.80 -14.56 34.87
N GLU A 399 13.85 -14.01 35.65
CA GLU A 399 14.05 -13.76 37.08
C GLU A 399 14.18 -15.06 37.91
N THR A 400 13.69 -16.19 37.41
CA THR A 400 13.69 -17.48 38.13
C THR A 400 14.91 -18.35 37.85
N ILE A 401 15.65 -18.08 36.77
CA ILE A 401 16.82 -18.86 36.37
C ILE A 401 18.12 -18.28 36.95
N ASP A 402 19.05 -19.15 37.30
CA ASP A 402 20.42 -18.78 37.73
C ASP A 402 21.38 -18.87 36.54
N TYR A 403 21.13 -18.05 35.51
CA TYR A 403 21.89 -18.02 34.27
C TYR A 403 22.17 -16.56 33.85
N PRO A 404 23.35 -16.23 33.27
CA PRO A 404 23.64 -14.86 32.84
C PRO A 404 22.67 -14.42 31.74
N VAL A 405 21.99 -13.30 31.95
CA VAL A 405 21.05 -12.73 30.96
C VAL A 405 21.42 -11.29 30.63
N GLU A 406 21.46 -11.00 29.34
CA GLU A 406 21.53 -9.68 28.75
C GLU A 406 20.18 -9.36 28.11
N GLN A 407 19.69 -8.15 28.34
CA GLN A 407 18.39 -7.71 27.86
C GLN A 407 18.60 -6.44 27.06
N HIS A 408 17.91 -6.34 25.93
CA HIS A 408 17.80 -5.14 25.13
C HIS A 408 16.33 -4.77 25.01
N LEU A 409 15.99 -3.56 25.42
CA LEU A 409 14.66 -3.01 25.23
C LEU A 409 14.56 -2.37 23.83
N ASP A 410 13.42 -2.49 23.17
CA ASP A 410 13.18 -1.95 21.81
C ASP A 410 13.34 -0.43 21.68
N THR A 411 13.44 0.28 22.80
CA THR A 411 13.72 1.71 22.88
C THR A 411 15.21 2.06 22.97
N GLU A 412 16.10 1.08 23.12
CA GLU A 412 17.55 1.30 23.23
C GLU A 412 18.18 1.67 21.88
N GLU A 413 19.15 2.59 21.90
CA GLU A 413 19.97 2.90 20.74
C GLU A 413 20.75 1.65 20.31
N GLY A 414 20.80 1.36 19.00
CA GLY A 414 21.46 0.16 18.48
C GLY A 414 20.63 -1.13 18.51
N PHE A 415 19.46 -1.16 19.18
CA PHE A 415 18.63 -2.37 19.34
C PHE A 415 18.43 -3.16 18.05
N ARG A 416 18.08 -2.48 16.95
CA ARG A 416 17.83 -3.13 15.65
C ARG A 416 19.11 -3.64 15.00
N GLU A 417 20.19 -2.88 15.10
CA GLU A 417 21.48 -3.26 14.53
C GLU A 417 22.02 -4.52 15.22
N ASP A 418 21.95 -4.56 16.55
CA ASP A 418 22.36 -5.70 17.36
C ASP A 418 21.48 -6.94 17.12
N LEU A 419 20.16 -6.74 17.06
CA LEU A 419 19.20 -7.81 16.78
C LEU A 419 19.43 -8.41 15.38
N ASP A 420 19.58 -7.58 14.36
CA ASP A 420 19.73 -8.05 12.98
C ASP A 420 21.07 -8.76 12.77
N ALA A 421 22.14 -8.31 13.43
CA ALA A 421 23.43 -9.00 13.44
C ALA A 421 23.32 -10.43 14.01
N LEU A 422 22.54 -10.61 15.08
CA LEU A 422 22.28 -11.93 15.66
C LEU A 422 21.35 -12.76 14.77
N LYS A 423 20.29 -12.19 14.20
CA LYS A 423 19.43 -12.92 13.24
C LYS A 423 20.20 -13.46 12.04
N GLU A 424 21.11 -12.68 11.48
CA GLU A 424 21.97 -13.13 10.37
C GLU A 424 22.83 -14.32 10.78
N THR A 425 23.27 -14.36 12.04
CA THR A 425 24.12 -15.44 12.56
C THR A 425 23.35 -16.73 12.86
N TYR A 426 22.17 -16.62 13.47
CA TYR A 426 21.37 -17.79 13.89
C TYR A 426 20.42 -18.31 12.80
N GLY A 427 20.15 -17.52 11.75
CA GLY A 427 19.32 -17.95 10.64
C GLY A 427 17.83 -17.87 10.97
N ASN A 428 17.18 -18.98 11.33
CA ASN A 428 15.75 -19.01 11.66
C ASN A 428 15.53 -19.23 13.16
N SER A 429 14.39 -18.80 13.67
CA SER A 429 13.98 -19.07 15.04
C SER A 429 13.28 -20.44 15.15
N GLU A 430 13.48 -21.11 16.29
CA GLU A 430 12.78 -22.34 16.72
C GLU A 430 11.56 -22.02 17.61
N GLY A 431 11.24 -20.74 17.81
CA GLY A 431 10.12 -20.29 18.63
C GLY A 431 8.76 -20.32 17.93
N ILE A 432 7.81 -19.54 18.47
CA ILE A 432 6.44 -19.40 17.93
C ILE A 432 6.46 -18.88 16.49
N SER A 433 7.41 -18.01 16.15
CA SER A 433 7.67 -17.58 14.78
C SER A 433 9.03 -18.06 14.30
N GLU A 434 9.08 -18.70 13.13
CA GLU A 434 10.34 -19.07 12.47
C GLU A 434 11.09 -17.86 11.89
N SER A 435 10.37 -16.75 11.67
CA SER A 435 10.86 -15.55 10.97
C SER A 435 11.09 -14.35 11.89
N TYR A 436 11.19 -14.57 13.20
CA TYR A 436 11.35 -13.52 14.21
C TYR A 436 10.21 -12.50 14.30
N GLY A 437 8.97 -12.93 14.03
CA GLY A 437 7.79 -12.06 14.02
C GLY A 437 7.25 -11.68 15.40
N TYR A 438 7.71 -12.33 16.48
CA TYR A 438 7.22 -12.09 17.84
C TYR A 438 8.32 -11.76 18.83
N PHE A 439 8.05 -10.79 19.71
CA PHE A 439 8.84 -10.57 20.92
C PHE A 439 8.34 -11.46 22.08
N PRO A 440 9.23 -11.86 23.00
CA PRO A 440 10.67 -11.59 22.99
C PRO A 440 11.39 -12.42 21.93
N ILE A 441 12.55 -11.93 21.48
CA ILE A 441 13.50 -12.71 20.66
C ILE A 441 14.68 -13.07 21.56
N ILE A 442 14.86 -14.36 21.78
CA ILE A 442 15.82 -14.91 22.74
C ILE A 442 16.87 -15.71 21.98
N PHE A 443 18.14 -15.36 22.19
CA PHE A 443 19.29 -16.10 21.69
C PHE A 443 20.01 -16.77 22.87
N VAL A 444 20.27 -18.06 22.76
CA VAL A 444 20.98 -18.84 23.78
C VAL A 444 21.78 -19.96 23.11
N GLU A 445 23.08 -20.01 23.37
CA GLU A 445 24.00 -20.94 22.71
C GLU A 445 23.92 -20.89 21.18
N ASP A 446 23.50 -21.97 20.51
CA ASP A 446 23.31 -22.06 19.07
C ASP A 446 21.84 -21.98 18.64
N LYS A 447 20.95 -21.58 19.56
CA LYS A 447 19.51 -21.48 19.35
C LYS A 447 18.97 -20.07 19.42
N ALA A 448 17.89 -19.84 18.66
CA ALA A 448 17.13 -18.61 18.66
C ALA A 448 15.64 -18.91 18.76
N TYR A 449 14.90 -18.10 19.52
CA TYR A 449 13.48 -18.23 19.77
C TYR A 449 12.78 -16.89 19.58
N SER A 450 11.65 -16.87 18.89
CA SER A 450 10.80 -15.68 18.72
C SER A 450 9.41 -15.97 19.26
N GLY A 451 8.99 -15.15 20.22
CA GLY A 451 7.86 -15.42 21.09
C GLY A 451 8.25 -16.36 22.24
N PHE A 452 7.40 -16.42 23.26
CA PHE A 452 7.65 -17.19 24.48
C PHE A 452 6.38 -17.88 24.98
N ASN A 453 6.52 -19.12 25.43
CA ASN A 453 5.47 -19.93 26.07
C ASN A 453 6.10 -21.05 26.92
N GLU A 454 5.29 -21.87 27.59
CA GLU A 454 5.76 -22.97 28.46
C GLU A 454 6.65 -24.00 27.73
N GLU A 455 6.42 -24.24 26.43
CA GLU A 455 7.24 -25.18 25.63
C GLU A 455 8.65 -24.61 25.38
N ILE A 456 8.72 -23.33 25.02
CA ILE A 456 10.00 -22.61 24.82
C ILE A 456 10.75 -22.46 26.15
N GLU A 457 10.04 -22.24 27.25
CA GLU A 457 10.62 -22.23 28.60
C GLU A 457 11.36 -23.54 28.89
N ASP A 458 10.69 -24.67 28.70
CA ASP A 458 11.26 -26.01 28.91
C ASP A 458 12.48 -26.26 28.01
N GLU A 459 12.45 -25.78 26.77
CA GLU A 459 13.58 -25.89 25.84
C GLU A 459 14.78 -25.05 26.27
N ILE A 460 14.56 -23.79 26.65
CA ILE A 460 15.65 -22.93 27.15
C ILE A 460 16.25 -23.53 28.41
N LEU A 461 15.42 -24.04 29.33
CA LEU A 461 15.88 -24.74 30.54
C LEU A 461 16.72 -25.96 30.21
N ALA A 462 16.36 -26.73 29.17
CA ALA A 462 17.15 -27.86 28.73
C ALA A 462 18.54 -27.42 28.26
N VAL A 463 18.60 -26.38 27.40
CA VAL A 463 19.86 -25.83 26.86
C VAL A 463 20.78 -25.34 27.99
N ILE A 464 20.28 -24.50 28.90
CA ILE A 464 21.12 -23.92 29.97
C ILE A 464 21.51 -24.90 31.08
N SER A 465 20.99 -26.13 31.04
CA SER A 465 21.27 -27.19 32.02
C SER A 465 22.31 -28.22 31.56
N GLU A 466 22.72 -28.17 30.29
CA GLU A 466 23.81 -28.99 29.73
C GLU A 466 25.21 -28.46 30.10
#